data_AF-A0A9P1F0H9-F1
#
_entry.id   AF-A0A9P1F0H9-F1
#
_cell.length_a   1.000
_cell.length_b   1.000
_cell.length_c   1.000
_cell.angle_alpha   90.00
_cell.angle_beta   90.00
_cell.angle_gamma   90.00
#
_symmetry.space_group_name_H-M   'P 1'
#
loop_
_entity.id
_entity.type
_entity.pdbx_description
1 polymer ?
#
loop_
_entity_poly.entity_id
_entity_poly.type
_entity_poly.pdbx_seq_one_letter_code
_entity_poly.pdbx_strand_id
1 'polypeptide(L)'
;MFTAEEEKSPTSQPIDNNEFLRQKSEIINSQKTTGQHRKDLLCTREDLDMLEFLAEKARKTKKQLSMAAVWREYTESGRSRRTPDDLYARFRYHLASQIHQLKVFDAQTRVLMLFVSKSPIDRHFMRKLKEKAKIVVSESGRIVQYKELKKGGLRLTAPQKFTPFTAEEDRQMIKFVTEKILKIPQPQAMVLIWEEYAKTAKTGRDPLEFCKRFRYNLAPKLHKMENLDAETKVLTLFGSSTPLRSSFLEKLRSDGAEVKVDKFGRIELYRDHKNGGLELISRNEEMLEKIRVLMTS
;
A
#
# COMPACT_ATOMS: atom_id res chain seq x y z
N MET A 1 53.73 -22.00 23.31
CA MET A 1 54.24 -20.80 22.60
C MET A 1 53.73 -20.84 21.17
N PHE A 2 53.42 -19.67 20.58
CA PHE A 2 52.75 -19.38 19.29
C PHE A 2 51.22 -19.32 19.38
N THR A 3 50.65 -18.21 19.88
CA THR A 3 50.30 -16.90 19.25
C THR A 3 48.96 -16.92 18.52
N ALA A 4 48.01 -16.18 19.11
CA ALA A 4 46.70 -15.87 18.57
C ALA A 4 46.82 -14.88 17.39
N GLU A 5 46.14 -15.17 16.29
CA GLU A 5 45.85 -14.18 15.25
C GLU A 5 44.42 -13.66 15.48
N GLU A 6 44.35 -12.41 15.94
CA GLU A 6 43.14 -11.58 15.92
C GLU A 6 42.77 -11.26 14.46
N GLU A 7 41.72 -11.90 13.93
CA GLU A 7 41.11 -11.47 12.67
C GLU A 7 40.33 -10.18 12.89
N LYS A 8 40.90 -9.09 12.37
CA LYS A 8 40.32 -7.73 12.35
C LYS A 8 38.97 -7.70 11.66
N SER A 9 37.98 -7.17 12.38
CA SER A 9 36.67 -6.76 11.90
C SER A 9 36.77 -5.79 10.70
N PRO A 10 35.98 -5.96 9.62
CA PRO A 10 36.01 -5.03 8.49
C PRO A 10 35.41 -3.69 8.93
N THR A 11 36.31 -2.71 9.00
CA THR A 11 36.06 -1.31 9.33
C THR A 11 35.03 -0.75 8.35
N SER A 12 33.87 -0.37 8.87
CA SER A 12 32.90 0.46 8.15
C SER A 12 33.59 1.77 7.75
N GLN A 13 33.81 1.97 6.45
CA GLN A 13 34.31 3.24 5.94
C GLN A 13 33.35 4.36 6.38
N PRO A 14 33.88 5.48 6.94
CA PRO A 14 33.05 6.63 7.26
C PRO A 14 32.41 7.14 5.98
N ILE A 15 31.11 7.43 6.03
CA ILE A 15 30.44 8.21 4.99
C ILE A 15 31.23 9.51 4.85
N ASP A 16 31.71 9.81 3.64
CA ASP A 16 32.30 11.12 3.36
C ASP A 16 31.20 12.18 3.54
N ASN A 17 31.19 12.82 4.71
CA ASN A 17 30.23 13.85 5.05
C ASN A 17 30.24 15.00 4.04
N ASN A 18 31.35 15.22 3.32
CA ASN A 18 31.42 16.25 2.29
C ASN A 18 30.69 15.84 1.01
N GLU A 19 30.77 14.56 0.60
CA GLU A 19 30.00 14.06 -0.54
C GLU A 19 28.50 14.07 -0.24
N PHE A 20 28.11 13.70 0.98
CA PHE A 20 26.73 13.78 1.44
C PHE A 20 26.19 15.21 1.47
N LEU A 21 26.94 16.17 2.03
CA LEU A 21 26.56 17.59 2.04
C LEU A 21 26.54 18.20 0.64
N ARG A 22 27.41 17.73 -0.26
CA ARG A 22 27.42 18.13 -1.67
C ARG A 22 26.19 17.64 -2.41
N GLN A 23 25.85 16.35 -2.29
CA GLN A 23 24.61 15.81 -2.89
C GLN A 23 23.35 16.46 -2.29
N LYS A 24 23.35 16.74 -0.96
CA LYS A 24 22.27 17.47 -0.27
C LYS A 24 22.11 18.89 -0.80
N SER A 25 23.21 19.60 -1.03
CA SER A 25 23.17 20.96 -1.58
C SER A 25 22.84 20.98 -3.08
N GLU A 26 23.27 19.99 -3.86
CA GLU A 26 22.90 19.84 -5.27
C GLU A 26 21.39 19.57 -5.45
N ILE A 27 20.79 18.72 -4.60
CA ILE A 27 19.32 18.48 -4.60
C ILE A 27 18.54 19.75 -4.23
N ILE A 28 19.04 20.54 -3.27
CA ILE A 28 18.39 21.79 -2.84
C ILE A 28 18.57 22.90 -3.89
N ASN A 29 19.72 22.95 -4.56
CA ASN A 29 20.05 24.00 -5.53
C ASN A 29 19.47 23.72 -6.93
N SER A 30 19.35 22.46 -7.36
CA SER A 30 18.70 22.10 -8.63
C SER A 30 17.22 22.46 -8.68
N GLN A 31 16.59 22.74 -7.53
CA GLN A 31 15.20 23.17 -7.41
C GLN A 31 14.99 24.69 -7.56
N LYS A 32 16.07 25.49 -7.60
CA LYS A 32 15.99 26.96 -7.71
C LYS A 32 16.03 27.49 -9.15
N THR A 33 16.49 26.71 -10.13
CA THR A 33 16.90 27.25 -11.45
C THR A 33 15.99 26.95 -12.64
N THR A 34 14.88 26.22 -12.51
CA THR A 34 13.97 26.02 -13.66
C THR A 34 12.50 26.08 -13.24
N GLY A 35 11.86 27.22 -13.54
CA GLY A 35 10.41 27.29 -13.69
C GLY A 35 9.97 26.38 -14.85
N GLN A 36 8.78 25.81 -14.73
CA GLN A 36 8.13 24.96 -15.74
C GLN A 36 8.64 23.50 -15.85
N HIS A 37 8.35 22.68 -14.82
CA HIS A 37 7.86 21.28 -14.89
C HIS A 37 7.83 20.66 -13.46
N ARG A 38 6.92 21.14 -12.60
CA ARG A 38 6.81 20.72 -11.18
C ARG A 38 5.85 19.52 -11.00
N LYS A 39 6.29 18.30 -11.29
CA LYS A 39 5.65 17.09 -10.72
C LYS A 39 6.60 16.07 -10.08
N ASP A 40 7.92 16.25 -10.21
CA ASP A 40 8.88 15.28 -9.69
C ASP A 40 9.74 15.87 -8.56
N LEU A 41 9.67 15.22 -7.39
CA LEU A 41 10.41 15.46 -6.13
C LEU A 41 10.19 16.81 -5.41
N LEU A 42 9.04 16.96 -4.73
CA LEU A 42 8.90 17.93 -3.64
C LEU A 42 9.44 17.35 -2.32
N CYS A 43 10.77 17.24 -2.21
CA CYS A 43 11.42 17.00 -0.92
C CYS A 43 11.84 18.35 -0.34
N THR A 44 11.05 18.89 0.59
CA THR A 44 11.46 20.07 1.36
C THR A 44 12.67 19.73 2.23
N ARG A 45 13.36 20.75 2.77
CA ARG A 45 14.45 20.54 3.73
C ARG A 45 13.99 19.70 4.94
N GLU A 46 12.75 19.91 5.38
CA GLU A 46 12.13 19.12 6.47
C GLU A 46 11.87 17.68 6.03
N ASP A 47 11.40 17.44 4.80
CA ASP A 47 11.19 16.07 4.30
C ASP A 47 12.49 15.26 4.26
N LEU A 48 13.61 15.87 3.85
CA LEU A 48 14.93 15.24 3.91
C LEU A 48 15.35 14.95 5.35
N ASP A 49 15.15 15.88 6.28
CA ASP A 49 15.50 15.67 7.70
C ASP A 49 14.65 14.54 8.32
N MET A 50 13.36 14.47 8.01
CA MET A 50 12.48 13.36 8.40
C MET A 50 12.98 12.01 7.89
N LEU A 51 13.41 11.97 6.62
CA LEU A 51 13.95 10.75 5.99
C LEU A 51 15.31 10.36 6.58
N GLU A 52 16.19 11.33 6.86
CA GLU A 52 17.46 11.13 7.55
C GLU A 52 17.23 10.55 8.96
N PHE A 53 16.31 11.14 9.74
CA PHE A 53 15.94 10.66 11.06
C PHE A 53 15.38 9.22 11.02
N LEU A 54 14.50 8.93 10.07
CA LEU A 54 14.00 7.57 9.87
C LEU A 54 15.12 6.60 9.50
N ALA A 55 16.06 7.01 8.63
CA ALA A 55 17.20 6.19 8.24
C ALA A 55 18.12 5.88 9.44
N GLU A 56 18.38 6.86 10.31
CA GLU A 56 19.11 6.65 11.56
C GLU A 56 18.44 5.63 12.46
N LYS A 57 17.12 5.76 12.66
CA LYS A 57 16.32 4.81 13.44
C LYS A 57 16.37 3.42 12.81
N ALA A 58 16.19 3.32 11.50
CA ALA A 58 16.18 2.08 10.75
C ALA A 58 17.53 1.35 10.79
N ARG A 59 18.66 2.07 10.82
CA ARG A 59 20.00 1.44 10.97
C ARG A 59 20.22 0.87 12.37
N LYS A 60 19.64 1.50 13.40
CA LYS A 60 19.76 1.06 14.80
C LYS A 60 18.86 -0.13 15.13
N THR A 61 17.79 -0.35 14.36
CA THR A 61 16.83 -1.44 14.62
C THR A 61 16.53 -2.29 13.40
N LYS A 62 16.59 -3.61 13.57
CA LYS A 62 16.13 -4.59 12.57
C LYS A 62 14.68 -5.02 12.81
N LYS A 63 13.93 -4.26 13.62
CA LYS A 63 12.53 -4.50 13.97
C LYS A 63 11.64 -3.40 13.42
N GLN A 64 10.39 -3.74 13.13
CA GLN A 64 9.40 -2.76 12.71
C GLN A 64 9.09 -1.78 13.84
N LEU A 65 8.91 -0.51 13.49
CA LEU A 65 8.66 0.58 14.43
C LEU A 65 7.20 1.03 14.39
N SER A 66 6.76 1.65 15.48
CA SER A 66 5.54 2.45 15.48
C SER A 66 5.87 3.83 14.90
N MET A 67 5.32 4.15 13.73
CA MET A 67 5.59 5.44 13.09
C MET A 67 5.07 6.63 13.91
N ALA A 68 3.97 6.46 14.64
CA ALA A 68 3.49 7.47 15.58
C ALA A 68 4.52 7.77 16.68
N ALA A 69 5.19 6.74 17.21
CA ALA A 69 6.26 6.93 18.19
C ALA A 69 7.51 7.58 17.57
N VAL A 70 7.88 7.18 16.35
CA VAL A 70 9.00 7.79 15.62
C VAL A 70 8.77 9.29 15.43
N TRP A 71 7.59 9.69 14.97
CA TRP A 71 7.29 11.11 14.74
C TRP A 71 7.10 11.91 16.02
N ARG A 72 6.59 11.28 17.08
CA ARG A 72 6.58 11.90 18.42
C ARG A 72 7.99 12.23 18.89
N GLU A 73 8.91 11.27 18.82
CA GLU A 73 10.31 11.48 19.21
C GLU A 73 10.98 12.56 18.34
N TYR A 74 10.69 12.57 17.03
CA TYR A 74 11.17 13.60 16.13
C TYR A 74 10.72 15.01 16.56
N THR A 75 9.45 15.18 16.93
CA THR A 75 8.94 16.47 17.44
C THR A 75 9.51 16.83 18.80
N GLU A 76 9.64 15.86 19.72
CA GLU A 76 10.22 16.06 21.06
C GLU A 76 11.70 16.47 20.99
N SER A 77 12.42 16.08 19.92
CA SER A 77 13.79 16.52 19.65
C SER A 77 13.91 17.96 19.12
N GLY A 78 12.81 18.69 19.01
CA GLY A 78 12.78 20.10 18.56
C GLY A 78 13.00 20.28 17.06
N ARG A 79 12.98 19.21 16.26
CA ARG A 79 13.26 19.23 14.81
C ARG A 79 12.11 19.75 13.95
N SER A 80 10.90 19.80 14.49
CA SER A 80 9.72 20.33 13.80
C SER A 80 8.73 20.96 14.76
N ARG A 81 7.98 21.94 14.23
CA ARG A 81 6.84 22.56 14.90
C ARG A 81 5.51 21.90 14.55
N ARG A 82 5.51 20.93 13.62
CA ARG A 82 4.31 20.18 13.23
C ARG A 82 3.95 19.14 14.28
N THR A 83 2.70 18.73 14.28
CA THR A 83 2.27 17.62 15.13
C THR A 83 2.82 16.27 14.59
N PRO A 84 2.97 15.25 15.43
CA PRO A 84 3.34 13.91 14.98
C PRO A 84 2.40 13.34 13.91
N ASP A 85 1.11 13.69 13.97
CA ASP A 85 0.10 13.23 13.01
C ASP A 85 0.26 13.90 11.64
N ASP A 86 0.57 15.19 11.60
CA ASP A 86 0.88 15.91 10.35
C ASP A 86 2.12 15.31 9.67
N LEU A 87 3.15 15.01 10.46
CA LEU A 87 4.38 14.36 9.96
C LEU A 87 4.10 12.93 9.48
N TYR A 88 3.25 12.19 10.20
CA TYR A 88 2.83 10.86 9.78
C TYR A 88 2.09 10.90 8.44
N ALA A 89 1.11 11.80 8.29
CA ALA A 89 0.38 11.99 7.05
C ALA A 89 1.33 12.37 5.91
N ARG A 90 2.21 13.36 6.15
CA ARG A 90 3.22 13.79 5.17
C ARG A 90 4.09 12.62 4.70
N PHE A 91 4.63 11.85 5.63
CA PHE A 91 5.46 10.69 5.31
C PHE A 91 4.67 9.66 4.51
N ARG A 92 3.49 9.26 5.01
CA ARG A 92 2.68 8.19 4.44
C ARG A 92 2.22 8.49 3.01
N TYR A 93 1.82 9.72 2.74
CA TYR A 93 1.23 10.10 1.45
C TYR A 93 2.25 10.58 0.41
N HIS A 94 3.39 11.12 0.85
CA HIS A 94 4.33 11.78 -0.08
C HIS A 94 5.74 11.18 -0.09
N LEU A 95 6.28 10.77 1.07
CA LEU A 95 7.69 10.40 1.18
C LEU A 95 7.91 8.89 1.05
N ALA A 96 7.05 8.09 1.67
CA ALA A 96 7.19 6.63 1.73
C ALA A 96 7.29 6.00 0.34
N SER A 97 6.46 6.46 -0.60
CA SER A 97 6.45 5.98 -1.99
C SER A 97 7.73 6.32 -2.75
N GLN A 98 8.48 7.33 -2.33
CA GLN A 98 9.68 7.82 -3.01
C GLN A 98 10.99 7.26 -2.43
N ILE A 99 10.95 6.54 -1.29
CA ILE A 99 12.16 6.01 -0.62
C ILE A 99 13.07 5.25 -1.60
N HIS A 100 12.50 4.48 -2.51
CA HIS A 100 13.26 3.70 -3.49
C HIS A 100 14.12 4.56 -4.45
N GLN A 101 13.79 5.84 -4.64
CA GLN A 101 14.46 6.77 -5.55
C GLN A 101 15.58 7.58 -4.87
N LEU A 102 15.62 7.59 -3.53
CA LEU A 102 16.56 8.40 -2.74
C LEU A 102 17.98 7.84 -2.80
N LYS A 103 18.76 8.26 -3.81
CA LYS A 103 20.14 7.79 -4.03
C LYS A 103 21.11 8.20 -2.91
N VAL A 104 20.77 9.24 -2.15
CA VAL A 104 21.49 9.64 -0.93
C VAL A 104 21.55 8.52 0.12
N PHE A 105 20.61 7.57 0.05
CA PHE A 105 20.64 6.36 0.86
C PHE A 105 21.04 5.15 0.01
N ASP A 106 21.99 4.37 0.52
CA ASP A 106 22.35 3.10 -0.09
C ASP A 106 21.12 2.14 -0.16
N ALA A 107 21.20 1.10 -0.98
CA ALA A 107 20.07 0.19 -1.20
C ALA A 107 19.64 -0.53 0.08
N GLN A 108 20.59 -0.88 0.96
CA GLN A 108 20.34 -1.56 2.22
C GLN A 108 19.61 -0.64 3.21
N THR A 109 20.03 0.64 3.30
CA THR A 109 19.35 1.67 4.10
C THR A 109 17.92 1.90 3.60
N ARG A 110 17.69 1.99 2.29
CA ARG A 110 16.33 2.12 1.73
C ARG A 110 15.45 0.91 2.08
N VAL A 111 16.00 -0.30 2.00
CA VAL A 111 15.29 -1.53 2.42
C VAL A 111 14.95 -1.49 3.91
N LEU A 112 15.89 -1.08 4.77
CA LEU A 112 15.66 -0.91 6.19
C LEU A 112 14.54 0.10 6.45
N MET A 113 14.58 1.28 5.83
CA MET A 113 13.54 2.30 5.99
C MET A 113 12.16 1.77 5.60
N LEU A 114 12.05 1.08 4.47
CA LEU A 114 10.79 0.47 4.01
C LEU A 114 10.29 -0.59 4.99
N PHE A 115 11.19 -1.46 5.47
CA PHE A 115 10.85 -2.52 6.42
C PHE A 115 10.40 -1.95 7.77
N VAL A 116 11.19 -1.06 8.38
CA VAL A 116 10.88 -0.55 9.73
C VAL A 116 9.61 0.29 9.75
N SER A 117 9.35 1.04 8.67
CA SER A 117 8.15 1.88 8.53
C SER A 117 6.92 1.14 8.05
N LYS A 118 7.04 -0.16 7.71
CA LYS A 118 5.97 -0.95 7.09
C LYS A 118 5.43 -0.28 5.82
N SER A 119 6.31 0.35 5.05
CA SER A 119 5.96 1.00 3.79
C SER A 119 5.97 -0.02 2.64
N PRO A 120 5.05 0.08 1.67
CA PRO A 120 5.08 -0.77 0.49
C PRO A 120 6.37 -0.57 -0.31
N ILE A 121 6.98 -1.67 -0.76
CA ILE A 121 8.12 -1.62 -1.67
C ILE A 121 7.65 -1.38 -3.11
N ASP A 122 8.35 -0.51 -3.82
CA ASP A 122 8.16 -0.34 -5.26
C ASP A 122 8.47 -1.64 -6.03
N ARG A 123 7.67 -1.95 -7.04
CA ARG A 123 7.79 -3.21 -7.79
C ARG A 123 9.07 -3.30 -8.62
N HIS A 124 9.53 -2.19 -9.19
CA HIS A 124 10.74 -2.15 -9.99
C HIS A 124 11.99 -2.24 -9.10
N PHE A 125 11.99 -1.51 -7.99
CA PHE A 125 13.04 -1.62 -6.97
C PHE A 125 13.13 -3.04 -6.38
N MET A 126 12.00 -3.64 -6.04
CA MET A 126 11.96 -5.04 -5.59
C MET A 126 12.56 -6.00 -6.61
N ARG A 127 12.29 -5.81 -7.91
CA ARG A 127 12.85 -6.67 -8.98
C ARG A 127 14.38 -6.62 -8.99
N LYS A 128 14.95 -5.42 -8.89
CA LYS A 128 16.42 -5.23 -8.79
C LYS A 128 16.99 -5.90 -7.55
N LEU A 129 16.34 -5.74 -6.40
CA LEU A 129 16.82 -6.36 -5.16
C LEU A 129 16.75 -7.89 -5.20
N LYS A 130 15.78 -8.48 -5.91
CA LYS A 130 15.65 -9.93 -6.07
C LYS A 130 16.84 -10.60 -6.76
N GLU A 131 17.65 -9.85 -7.50
CA GLU A 131 18.91 -10.35 -8.08
C GLU A 131 19.95 -10.70 -7.00
N LYS A 132 19.87 -10.05 -5.83
CA LYS A 132 20.88 -10.15 -4.74
C LYS A 132 20.29 -10.57 -3.40
N ALA A 133 18.97 -10.75 -3.30
CA ALA A 133 18.27 -11.07 -2.06
C ALA A 133 17.02 -11.92 -2.31
N LYS A 134 16.68 -12.78 -1.35
CA LYS A 134 15.35 -13.38 -1.23
C LYS A 134 14.42 -12.41 -0.51
N ILE A 135 13.29 -12.09 -1.13
CA ILE A 135 12.33 -11.10 -0.62
C ILE A 135 10.92 -11.69 -0.63
N VAL A 136 10.28 -11.67 0.53
CA VAL A 136 8.86 -11.99 0.71
C VAL A 136 8.15 -10.71 1.13
N VAL A 137 7.08 -10.37 0.42
CA VAL A 137 6.25 -9.20 0.71
C VAL A 137 4.84 -9.64 1.07
N SER A 138 4.17 -8.85 1.90
CA SER A 138 2.75 -9.03 2.19
C SER A 138 1.89 -8.63 0.99
N GLU A 139 0.59 -8.92 1.05
CA GLU A 139 -0.39 -8.49 0.04
C GLU A 139 -0.43 -6.96 -0.13
N SER A 140 -0.12 -6.20 0.92
CA SER A 140 0.00 -4.73 0.84
C SER A 140 1.35 -4.26 0.30
N GLY A 141 2.18 -5.17 -0.23
CA GLY A 141 3.50 -4.87 -0.77
C GLY A 141 4.55 -4.55 0.29
N ARG A 142 4.30 -4.84 1.57
CA ARG A 142 5.25 -4.53 2.66
C ARG A 142 6.26 -5.66 2.81
N ILE A 143 7.51 -5.36 3.09
CA ILE A 143 8.54 -6.39 3.29
C ILE A 143 8.23 -7.18 4.57
N VAL A 144 8.02 -8.49 4.44
CA VAL A 144 7.83 -9.44 5.56
C VAL A 144 9.14 -10.15 5.85
N GLN A 145 9.85 -10.57 4.80
CA GLN A 145 11.14 -11.22 4.91
C GLN A 145 12.08 -10.65 3.87
N TYR A 146 13.31 -10.36 4.28
CA TYR A 146 14.39 -9.97 3.40
C TYR A 146 15.67 -10.67 3.84
N LYS A 147 16.34 -11.34 2.90
CA LYS A 147 17.59 -12.04 3.15
C LYS A 147 18.53 -11.86 1.97
N GLU A 148 19.61 -11.12 2.17
CA GLU A 148 20.66 -11.01 1.18
C GLU A 148 21.34 -12.37 0.94
N LEU A 149 21.75 -12.59 -0.32
CA LEU A 149 22.39 -13.84 -0.74
C LEU A 149 23.86 -13.91 -0.32
N LYS A 150 24.53 -12.76 -0.12
CA LYS A 150 25.92 -12.71 0.36
C LYS A 150 26.05 -13.24 1.80
N LYS A 151 27.17 -13.89 2.11
CA LYS A 151 27.50 -14.35 3.47
C LYS A 151 27.52 -13.15 4.42
N GLY A 152 26.90 -13.30 5.59
CA GLY A 152 26.76 -12.20 6.57
C GLY A 152 25.84 -11.05 6.15
N GLY A 153 25.15 -11.15 5.01
CA GLY A 153 24.27 -10.08 4.52
C GLY A 153 23.04 -9.82 5.39
N LEU A 154 22.37 -8.70 5.15
CA LEU A 154 21.23 -8.24 5.92
C LEU A 154 20.09 -9.27 5.94
N ARG A 155 19.54 -9.49 7.13
CA ARG A 155 18.38 -10.36 7.37
C ARG A 155 17.34 -9.61 8.18
N LEU A 156 16.12 -9.57 7.65
CA LEU A 156 14.96 -8.95 8.27
C LEU A 156 13.81 -9.95 8.22
N THR A 157 13.11 -10.08 9.34
CA THR A 157 11.91 -10.90 9.45
C THR A 157 10.92 -10.13 10.32
N ALA A 158 9.74 -9.87 9.79
CA ALA A 158 8.67 -9.25 10.56
C ALA A 158 8.24 -10.18 11.71
N PRO A 159 7.93 -9.63 12.90
CA PRO A 159 7.51 -10.44 14.05
C PRO A 159 6.12 -11.05 13.86
N GLN A 160 5.25 -10.44 13.05
CA GLN A 160 3.96 -11.02 12.72
C GLN A 160 4.14 -12.18 11.74
N LYS A 161 3.50 -13.32 12.06
CA LYS A 161 3.26 -14.39 11.09
C LYS A 161 2.51 -13.77 9.91
N PHE A 162 3.19 -13.60 8.78
CA PHE A 162 2.50 -13.39 7.53
C PHE A 162 1.67 -14.64 7.27
N THR A 163 0.37 -14.53 7.50
CA THR A 163 -0.60 -15.52 7.06
C THR A 163 -1.07 -15.06 5.68
N PRO A 164 -0.63 -15.70 4.58
CA PRO A 164 -1.22 -15.41 3.29
C PRO A 164 -2.73 -15.66 3.34
N PHE A 165 -3.49 -14.97 2.50
CA PHE A 165 -4.90 -15.32 2.29
C PHE A 165 -4.98 -16.71 1.65
N THR A 166 -5.74 -17.59 2.27
CA THR A 166 -6.06 -18.91 1.74
C THR A 166 -7.20 -18.80 0.72
N ALA A 167 -7.31 -19.80 -0.16
CA ALA A 167 -8.45 -19.90 -1.07
C ALA A 167 -9.79 -19.99 -0.29
N GLU A 168 -9.77 -20.58 0.91
CA GLU A 168 -10.94 -20.64 1.76
C GLU A 168 -11.35 -19.26 2.30
N GLU A 169 -10.38 -18.46 2.75
CA GLU A 169 -10.65 -17.07 3.14
C GLU A 169 -11.20 -16.27 1.96
N ASP A 170 -10.64 -16.44 0.75
CA ASP A 170 -11.17 -15.78 -0.45
C ASP A 170 -12.63 -16.17 -0.71
N ARG A 171 -12.99 -17.45 -0.56
CA ARG A 171 -14.39 -17.93 -0.70
C ARG A 171 -15.30 -17.30 0.35
N GLN A 172 -14.87 -17.27 1.61
CA GLN A 172 -15.64 -16.70 2.71
C GLN A 172 -15.82 -15.19 2.56
N MET A 173 -14.79 -14.47 2.11
CA MET A 173 -14.86 -13.05 1.82
C MET A 173 -15.88 -12.75 0.72
N ILE A 174 -15.83 -13.49 -0.40
CA ILE A 174 -16.79 -13.35 -1.50
C ILE A 174 -18.21 -13.62 -1.00
N LYS A 175 -18.42 -14.74 -0.30
CA LYS A 175 -19.74 -15.10 0.25
C LYS A 175 -20.29 -14.01 1.17
N PHE A 176 -19.48 -13.52 2.10
CA PHE A 176 -19.90 -12.51 3.06
C PHE A 176 -20.30 -11.20 2.38
N VAL A 177 -19.47 -10.68 1.47
CA VAL A 177 -19.76 -9.41 0.80
C VAL A 177 -20.97 -9.53 -0.14
N THR A 178 -21.11 -10.65 -0.86
CA THR A 178 -22.27 -10.88 -1.73
C THR A 178 -23.55 -10.93 -0.90
N GLU A 179 -23.59 -11.69 0.19
CA GLU A 179 -24.75 -11.78 1.09
C GLU A 179 -25.09 -10.41 1.72
N LYS A 180 -24.07 -9.63 2.09
CA LYS A 180 -24.27 -8.31 2.68
C LYS A 180 -24.86 -7.32 1.67
N ILE A 181 -24.36 -7.30 0.44
CA ILE A 181 -24.83 -6.40 -0.62
C ILE A 181 -26.20 -6.85 -1.13
N LEU A 182 -26.50 -8.15 -1.21
CA LEU A 182 -27.83 -8.63 -1.60
C LEU A 182 -28.93 -8.15 -0.63
N LYS A 183 -28.61 -8.03 0.67
CA LYS A 183 -29.55 -7.49 1.67
C LYS A 183 -29.76 -5.98 1.55
N ILE A 184 -28.74 -5.25 1.10
CA ILE A 184 -28.76 -3.78 0.95
C ILE A 184 -28.03 -3.43 -0.37
N PRO A 185 -28.75 -3.43 -1.51
CA PRO A 185 -28.17 -3.29 -2.84
C PRO A 185 -27.85 -1.81 -3.16
N GLN A 186 -27.03 -1.20 -2.32
CA GLN A 186 -26.53 0.16 -2.46
C GLN A 186 -25.03 0.22 -2.19
N PRO A 187 -24.30 1.19 -2.77
CA PRO A 187 -22.90 1.42 -2.48
C PRO A 187 -22.62 1.57 -0.99
N GLN A 188 -21.71 0.77 -0.46
CA GLN A 188 -21.32 0.80 0.95
C GLN A 188 -19.82 1.00 1.10
N ALA A 189 -19.40 1.63 2.21
CA ALA A 189 -18.00 1.74 2.56
C ALA A 189 -17.46 0.34 2.90
N MET A 190 -16.65 -0.23 2.00
CA MET A 190 -16.14 -1.60 2.15
C MET A 190 -15.40 -1.82 3.47
N VAL A 191 -14.71 -0.81 4.00
CA VAL A 191 -14.04 -0.89 5.31
C VAL A 191 -15.01 -1.30 6.43
N LEU A 192 -16.24 -0.79 6.43
CA LEU A 192 -17.25 -1.14 7.44
C LEU A 192 -17.73 -2.58 7.28
N ILE A 193 -17.90 -3.05 6.04
CA ILE A 193 -18.24 -4.45 5.75
C ILE A 193 -17.14 -5.37 6.28
N TRP A 194 -15.86 -5.03 6.04
CA TRP A 194 -14.75 -5.84 6.48
C TRP A 194 -14.48 -5.76 7.99
N GLU A 195 -14.80 -4.65 8.65
CA GLU A 195 -14.82 -4.56 10.11
C GLU A 195 -15.85 -5.52 10.72
N GLU A 196 -17.04 -5.58 10.15
CA GLU A 196 -18.09 -6.52 10.57
C GLU A 196 -17.67 -7.97 10.32
N TYR A 197 -17.09 -8.27 9.15
CA TYR A 197 -16.55 -9.58 8.84
C TYR A 197 -15.45 -9.99 9.82
N ALA A 198 -14.47 -9.11 10.09
CA ALA A 198 -13.38 -9.41 10.99
C ALA A 198 -13.86 -9.72 12.43
N LYS A 199 -14.89 -9.00 12.89
CA LYS A 199 -15.54 -9.25 14.19
C LYS A 199 -16.29 -10.59 14.21
N THR A 200 -17.09 -10.86 13.18
CA THR A 200 -17.94 -12.07 13.12
C THR A 200 -17.12 -13.35 12.90
N ALA A 201 -16.16 -13.32 11.97
CA ALA A 201 -15.32 -14.46 11.63
C ALA A 201 -14.10 -14.65 12.57
N LYS A 202 -13.87 -13.73 13.53
CA LYS A 202 -12.79 -13.78 14.53
C LYS A 202 -11.41 -14.07 13.92
N THR A 203 -11.14 -13.51 12.74
CA THR A 203 -9.95 -13.85 11.93
C THR A 203 -8.64 -13.30 12.48
N GLY A 204 -8.70 -12.32 13.40
CA GLY A 204 -7.52 -11.62 13.93
C GLY A 204 -6.79 -10.74 12.91
N ARG A 205 -7.29 -10.64 11.68
CA ARG A 205 -6.73 -9.80 10.60
C ARG A 205 -7.26 -8.38 10.68
N ASP A 206 -6.44 -7.43 10.23
CA ASP A 206 -6.83 -6.03 10.06
C ASP A 206 -7.89 -5.91 8.92
N PRO A 207 -9.05 -5.25 9.17
CA PRO A 207 -10.05 -4.96 8.14
C PRO A 207 -9.50 -4.40 6.84
N LEU A 208 -8.45 -3.57 6.92
CA LEU A 208 -7.81 -2.97 5.75
C LEU A 208 -7.08 -4.01 4.87
N GLU A 209 -6.67 -5.15 5.42
CA GLU A 209 -6.12 -6.26 4.64
C GLU A 209 -7.20 -6.92 3.78
N PHE A 210 -8.40 -7.11 4.32
CA PHE A 210 -9.57 -7.59 3.56
C PHE A 210 -9.98 -6.60 2.47
N CYS A 211 -10.02 -5.29 2.77
CA CYS A 211 -10.27 -4.24 1.78
C CYS A 211 -9.33 -4.38 0.57
N LYS A 212 -8.02 -4.50 0.83
CA LYS A 212 -7.00 -4.60 -0.22
C LYS A 212 -7.12 -5.90 -0.99
N ARG A 213 -7.27 -7.02 -0.28
CA ARG A 213 -7.42 -8.34 -0.91
C ARG A 213 -8.62 -8.38 -1.83
N PHE A 214 -9.77 -7.88 -1.38
CA PHE A 214 -10.96 -7.80 -2.21
C PHE A 214 -10.71 -6.92 -3.44
N ARG A 215 -10.27 -5.67 -3.25
CA ARG A 215 -10.10 -4.69 -4.33
C ARG A 215 -9.10 -5.11 -5.41
N TYR A 216 -7.97 -5.68 -5.01
CA TYR A 216 -6.86 -5.93 -5.95
C TYR A 216 -6.83 -7.37 -6.48
N ASN A 217 -7.40 -8.34 -5.75
CA ASN A 217 -7.24 -9.75 -6.08
C ASN A 217 -8.57 -10.41 -6.48
N LEU A 218 -9.66 -10.11 -5.76
CA LEU A 218 -10.95 -10.79 -5.92
C LEU A 218 -11.89 -10.06 -6.88
N ALA A 219 -12.19 -8.79 -6.58
CA ALA A 219 -13.13 -7.99 -7.34
C ALA A 219 -12.78 -7.89 -8.85
N PRO A 220 -11.50 -7.75 -9.27
CA PRO A 220 -11.15 -7.75 -10.68
C PRO A 220 -11.41 -9.07 -11.41
N LYS A 221 -11.55 -10.18 -10.68
CA LYS A 221 -11.79 -11.53 -11.21
C LYS A 221 -13.24 -11.97 -11.02
N LEU A 222 -14.06 -11.17 -10.35
CA LEU A 222 -15.42 -11.54 -9.94
C LEU A 222 -16.31 -11.94 -11.13
N HIS A 223 -16.15 -11.26 -12.27
CA HIS A 223 -16.83 -11.60 -13.52
C HIS A 223 -16.52 -13.01 -14.06
N LYS A 224 -15.37 -13.60 -13.68
CA LYS A 224 -14.94 -14.95 -14.08
C LYS A 224 -15.30 -16.04 -13.08
N MET A 225 -15.87 -15.69 -11.93
CA MET A 225 -16.21 -16.66 -10.90
C MET A 225 -17.44 -17.45 -11.32
N GLU A 226 -17.30 -18.75 -11.57
CA GLU A 226 -18.39 -19.62 -12.03
C GLU A 226 -19.45 -19.86 -10.95
N ASN A 227 -19.07 -19.75 -9.68
CA ASN A 227 -19.94 -19.94 -8.52
C ASN A 227 -20.83 -18.73 -8.18
N LEU A 228 -20.82 -17.69 -9.03
CA LEU A 228 -21.69 -16.53 -8.89
C LEU A 228 -22.46 -16.33 -10.21
N ASP A 229 -23.77 -16.16 -10.11
CA ASP A 229 -24.60 -15.78 -11.25
C ASP A 229 -24.30 -14.34 -11.72
N ALA A 230 -24.79 -13.97 -12.91
CA ALA A 230 -24.52 -12.67 -13.50
C ALA A 230 -25.07 -11.50 -12.67
N GLU A 231 -26.23 -11.68 -12.05
CA GLU A 231 -26.91 -10.67 -11.25
C GLU A 231 -26.14 -10.38 -9.97
N THR A 232 -25.76 -11.41 -9.22
CA THR A 232 -24.93 -11.32 -8.02
C THR A 232 -23.59 -10.66 -8.33
N LYS A 233 -22.99 -10.94 -9.51
CA LYS A 233 -21.75 -10.28 -9.95
C LYS A 233 -21.94 -8.78 -10.11
N VAL A 234 -22.99 -8.37 -10.82
CA VAL A 234 -23.30 -6.96 -11.09
C VAL A 234 -23.63 -6.23 -9.77
N LEU A 235 -24.49 -6.81 -8.94
CA LEU A 235 -24.84 -6.28 -7.62
C LEU A 235 -23.62 -6.07 -6.74
N THR A 236 -22.75 -7.07 -6.66
CA THR A 236 -21.55 -7.00 -5.84
C THR A 236 -20.59 -5.91 -6.33
N LEU A 237 -20.42 -5.77 -7.65
CA LEU A 237 -19.57 -4.72 -8.23
C LEU A 237 -20.15 -3.31 -7.98
N PHE A 238 -21.47 -3.16 -8.09
CA PHE A 238 -22.18 -1.92 -7.80
C PHE A 238 -22.10 -1.56 -6.30
N GLY A 239 -22.52 -2.47 -5.41
CA GLY A 239 -22.53 -2.24 -3.97
C GLY A 239 -21.14 -2.05 -3.36
N SER A 240 -20.10 -2.64 -3.96
CA SER A 240 -18.71 -2.41 -3.54
C SER A 240 -18.04 -1.20 -4.19
N SER A 241 -18.74 -0.50 -5.10
CA SER A 241 -18.17 0.59 -5.90
C SER A 241 -16.88 0.19 -6.64
N THR A 242 -16.82 -1.05 -7.13
CA THR A 242 -15.65 -1.58 -7.85
C THR A 242 -15.71 -1.18 -9.32
N PRO A 243 -14.61 -0.64 -9.91
CA PRO A 243 -14.54 -0.40 -11.34
C PRO A 243 -14.75 -1.67 -12.19
N LEU A 244 -15.59 -1.56 -13.22
CA LEU A 244 -15.75 -2.59 -14.23
C LEU A 244 -14.51 -2.70 -15.12
N ARG A 245 -14.16 -3.93 -15.47
CA ARG A 245 -13.24 -4.22 -16.57
C ARG A 245 -13.97 -3.93 -17.88
N SER A 246 -13.32 -3.27 -18.85
CA SER A 246 -13.92 -2.93 -20.15
C SER A 246 -14.56 -4.13 -20.84
N SER A 247 -13.87 -5.28 -20.84
CA SER A 247 -14.39 -6.53 -21.44
C SER A 247 -15.66 -7.06 -20.79
N PHE A 248 -15.85 -6.83 -19.48
CA PHE A 248 -17.08 -7.26 -18.80
C PHE A 248 -18.21 -6.26 -19.04
N LEU A 249 -17.91 -4.96 -19.09
CA LEU A 249 -18.87 -3.92 -19.48
C LEU A 249 -19.41 -4.14 -20.90
N GLU A 250 -18.53 -4.46 -21.85
CA GLU A 250 -18.90 -4.80 -23.23
C GLU A 250 -19.80 -6.02 -23.28
N LYS A 251 -19.49 -7.06 -22.49
CA LYS A 251 -20.34 -8.25 -22.38
C LYS A 251 -21.75 -7.88 -21.88
N LEU A 252 -21.86 -7.14 -20.77
CA LEU A 252 -23.16 -6.75 -20.22
C LEU A 252 -24.02 -5.98 -21.25
N ARG A 253 -23.41 -5.07 -22.00
CA ARG A 253 -24.09 -4.32 -23.06
C ARG A 253 -24.49 -5.20 -24.24
N SER A 254 -23.62 -6.13 -24.63
CA SER A 254 -23.91 -7.10 -25.71
C SER A 254 -25.04 -8.04 -25.34
N ASP A 255 -25.18 -8.36 -24.05
CA ASP A 255 -26.27 -9.17 -23.50
C ASP A 255 -27.61 -8.39 -23.43
N GLY A 256 -27.59 -7.08 -23.77
CA GLY A 256 -28.78 -6.23 -23.88
C GLY A 256 -29.04 -5.32 -22.67
N ALA A 257 -28.12 -5.24 -21.71
CA ALA A 257 -28.27 -4.39 -20.53
C ALA A 257 -27.88 -2.92 -20.81
N GLU A 258 -28.65 -1.97 -20.28
CA GLU A 258 -28.26 -0.55 -20.22
C GLU A 258 -27.25 -0.38 -19.07
N VAL A 259 -26.01 0.00 -19.37
CA VAL A 259 -24.97 0.21 -18.34
C VAL A 259 -24.27 1.55 -18.54
N LYS A 260 -24.42 2.46 -17.55
CA LYS A 260 -23.66 3.71 -17.46
C LYS A 260 -22.64 3.61 -16.33
N VAL A 261 -21.44 4.13 -16.61
CA VAL A 261 -20.33 4.12 -15.66
C VAL A 261 -19.79 5.52 -15.47
N ASP A 262 -19.28 5.79 -14.28
CA ASP A 262 -18.64 7.06 -13.96
C ASP A 262 -17.25 7.19 -14.60
N LYS A 263 -16.59 8.33 -14.38
CA LYS A 263 -15.22 8.61 -14.85
C LYS A 263 -14.14 7.64 -14.34
N PHE A 264 -14.47 6.81 -13.34
CA PHE A 264 -13.59 5.78 -12.78
C PHE A 264 -13.98 4.36 -13.23
N GLY A 265 -14.97 4.22 -14.11
CA GLY A 265 -15.46 2.95 -14.62
C GLY A 265 -16.37 2.19 -13.64
N ARG A 266 -16.90 2.84 -12.61
CA ARG A 266 -17.84 2.23 -11.63
C ARG A 266 -19.28 2.37 -12.14
N ILE A 267 -20.14 1.41 -11.82
CA ILE A 267 -21.54 1.42 -12.27
C ILE A 267 -22.29 2.59 -11.60
N GLU A 268 -22.86 3.48 -12.40
CA GLU A 268 -23.81 4.52 -11.96
C GLU A 268 -25.26 4.10 -12.23
N LEU A 269 -25.47 3.41 -13.34
CA LEU A 269 -26.76 2.88 -13.74
C LEU A 269 -26.58 1.51 -14.39
N TYR A 270 -27.43 0.56 -13.99
CA TYR A 270 -27.57 -0.74 -14.62
C TYR A 270 -29.06 -1.06 -14.77
N ARG A 271 -29.48 -1.47 -15.97
CA ARG A 271 -30.82 -2.04 -16.22
C ARG A 271 -30.70 -3.27 -17.10
N ASP A 272 -31.19 -4.38 -16.60
CA ASP A 272 -31.50 -5.54 -17.42
C ASP A 272 -33.00 -5.53 -17.76
N HIS A 273 -33.35 -5.61 -19.04
CA HIS A 273 -34.75 -5.58 -19.49
C HIS A 273 -35.37 -6.96 -19.67
N LYS A 274 -34.66 -8.04 -19.31
CA LYS A 274 -35.17 -9.42 -19.41
C LYS A 274 -35.89 -9.86 -18.12
N ASN A 275 -37.05 -10.51 -18.27
CA ASN A 275 -37.79 -11.31 -17.27
C ASN A 275 -37.70 -10.85 -15.79
N GLY A 276 -38.21 -9.66 -15.45
CA GLY A 276 -38.20 -9.15 -14.07
C GLY A 276 -36.99 -8.28 -13.69
N GLY A 277 -36.07 -8.09 -14.63
CA GLY A 277 -35.13 -6.97 -14.78
C GLY A 277 -34.58 -6.28 -13.54
N LEU A 278 -33.30 -6.55 -13.22
CA LEU A 278 -32.58 -5.81 -12.19
C LEU A 278 -32.33 -4.36 -12.63
N GLU A 279 -32.76 -3.40 -11.81
CA GLU A 279 -32.44 -1.97 -11.96
C GLU A 279 -31.63 -1.46 -10.77
N LEU A 280 -30.44 -0.92 -11.05
CA LEU A 280 -29.57 -0.27 -10.07
C LEU A 280 -29.31 1.16 -10.50
N ILE A 281 -29.52 2.10 -9.59
CA ILE A 281 -29.26 3.51 -9.80
C ILE A 281 -28.49 4.02 -8.59
N SER A 282 -27.32 4.60 -8.83
CA SER A 282 -26.59 5.33 -7.80
C SER A 282 -27.33 6.62 -7.47
N ARG A 283 -27.88 6.75 -6.25
CA ARG A 283 -28.70 7.90 -5.85
C ARG A 283 -27.95 8.99 -5.08
N ASN A 284 -26.63 8.91 -4.88
CA ASN A 284 -25.96 9.85 -3.99
C ASN A 284 -24.45 10.07 -4.26
N GLU A 285 -24.11 11.10 -5.03
CA GLU A 285 -22.71 11.48 -5.33
C GLU A 285 -21.91 11.83 -4.06
N GLU A 286 -22.53 12.44 -3.05
CA GLU A 286 -21.86 12.83 -1.80
C GLU A 286 -21.46 11.61 -0.95
N MET A 287 -22.32 10.58 -0.91
CA MET A 287 -22.00 9.30 -0.26
C MET A 287 -20.90 8.56 -1.01
N LEU A 288 -20.94 8.56 -2.35
CA LEU A 288 -19.88 7.99 -3.18
C LEU A 288 -18.54 8.71 -2.99
N GLU A 289 -18.54 10.03 -2.76
CA GLU A 289 -17.32 10.80 -2.46
C GLU A 289 -16.80 10.51 -1.04
N LYS A 290 -17.67 10.34 -0.05
CA LYS A 290 -17.27 9.89 1.30
C LYS A 290 -16.70 8.47 1.30
N ILE A 291 -17.34 7.54 0.59
CA ILE A 291 -16.79 6.19 0.35
C ILE A 291 -15.45 6.30 -0.39
N ARG A 292 -15.34 7.19 -1.38
CA ARG A 292 -14.11 7.41 -2.15
C ARG A 292 -12.95 7.86 -1.26
N VAL A 293 -13.15 8.86 -0.40
CA VAL A 293 -12.14 9.35 0.54
C VAL A 293 -11.67 8.23 1.48
N LEU A 294 -12.62 7.52 2.09
CA LEU A 294 -12.35 6.40 3.01
C LEU A 294 -11.66 5.20 2.33
N MET A 295 -11.87 5.03 1.02
CA MET A 295 -11.26 3.96 0.22
C MET A 295 -9.89 4.35 -0.37
N THR A 296 -9.48 5.62 -0.28
CA THR A 296 -8.17 6.12 -0.71
C THR A 296 -7.17 6.36 0.43
N SER A 297 -7.62 6.34 1.69
CA SER A 297 -6.81 6.37 2.94
C SER A 297 -6.17 5.02 3.29
#